data_AF-A0A7J7MWW2-F1
#
_entry.id   AF-A0A7J7MWW2-F1
#
_cell.length_a   1.000
_cell.length_b   1.000
_cell.length_c   1.000
_cell.angle_alpha   90.00
_cell.angle_beta   90.00
_cell.angle_gamma   90.00
#
_symmetry.space_group_name_H-M   'P 1'
#
loop_
_entity.id
_entity.type
_entity.pdbx_description
1 polymer ?
#
loop_
_entity_poly.entity_id
_entity_poly.type
_entity_poly.pdbx_seq_one_letter_code
_entity_poly.pdbx_strand_id
1 'polypeptide(L)'
;MILRDTSRVIESEFYNNPPCHYTQAALSNLEDAWKQWTSSIPATKIFLGLPAALQAAGSGFIPTSDLSSSVLPAIKGSSKYGGVMLWSKYYGDLDGYSSSIKSHV
;
A
#
# COMPACT_ATOMS: atom_id res chain seq x y z
N MET A 1 5.86 -12.52 -1.91
CA MET A 1 5.01 -11.82 -2.88
C MET A 1 4.05 -12.83 -3.49
N ILE A 2 2.86 -12.94 -2.92
CA ILE A 2 1.81 -13.82 -3.46
C ILE A 2 0.92 -12.97 -4.36
N LEU A 3 0.97 -13.23 -5.66
CA LEU A 3 -0.02 -12.72 -6.61
C LEU A 3 -1.26 -13.59 -6.49
N ARG A 4 -2.36 -13.06 -5.97
CA ARG A 4 -3.67 -13.69 -6.10
C ARG A 4 -4.32 -13.12 -7.36
N ASP A 5 -4.09 -13.80 -8.48
CA ASP A 5 -4.65 -13.42 -9.78
C ASP A 5 -6.16 -13.67 -9.80
N THR A 6 -6.93 -12.60 -9.93
CA THR A 6 -8.24 -12.64 -10.59
C THR A 6 -8.33 -11.49 -11.58
N SER A 7 -7.59 -11.61 -12.68
CA SER A 7 -7.84 -10.97 -13.98
C SER A 7 -8.26 -9.49 -13.92
N ARG A 8 -7.24 -8.61 -14.00
CA ARG A 8 -7.24 -7.13 -14.21
C ARG A 8 -7.02 -6.23 -12.99
N VAL A 9 -7.04 -6.79 -11.78
CA VAL A 9 -6.74 -6.08 -10.52
C VAL A 9 -5.62 -6.81 -9.79
N ILE A 10 -4.63 -6.05 -9.33
CA ILE A 10 -3.47 -6.61 -8.61
C ILE A 10 -3.32 -5.93 -7.26
N GLU A 11 -3.22 -6.76 -6.22
CA GLU A 11 -2.91 -6.39 -4.86
C GLU A 11 -1.44 -6.73 -4.58
N SER A 12 -0.65 -5.73 -4.20
CA SER A 12 0.76 -5.91 -3.87
C SER A 12 0.99 -5.66 -2.39
N GLU A 13 1.59 -6.61 -1.68
CA GLU A 13 1.95 -6.48 -0.26
C GLU A 13 3.26 -5.69 -0.13
N PHE A 14 3.16 -4.42 0.27
CA PHE A 14 4.32 -3.54 0.54
C PHE A 14 4.75 -3.61 2.01
N TYR A 15 4.61 -4.77 2.66
CA TYR A 15 4.98 -5.02 4.05
C TYR A 15 5.78 -6.32 4.20
N ASN A 16 6.57 -6.44 5.28
CA ASN A 16 7.49 -7.57 5.50
C ASN A 16 8.49 -7.87 4.36
N ASN A 17 8.82 -6.87 3.54
CA ASN A 17 9.80 -7.02 2.45
C ASN A 17 10.75 -5.81 2.42
N PRO A 18 11.93 -5.88 3.07
CA PRO A 18 12.89 -4.77 3.20
C PRO A 18 13.21 -3.97 1.93
N PRO A 19 13.38 -4.58 0.73
CA PRO A 19 13.68 -3.82 -0.47
C PRO A 19 12.53 -2.97 -1.01
N CYS A 20 11.28 -3.19 -0.58
CA CYS A 20 10.13 -2.48 -1.14
C CYS A 20 9.06 -2.05 -0.12
N HIS A 21 9.24 -2.30 1.18
CA HIS A 21 8.31 -1.81 2.20
C HIS A 21 8.61 -0.35 2.59
N TYR A 22 7.61 0.33 3.15
CA TYR A 22 7.82 1.65 3.72
C TYR A 22 8.71 1.59 4.97
N THR A 23 9.66 2.51 5.05
CA THR A 23 10.28 2.94 6.31
C THR A 23 10.36 4.47 6.31
N GLN A 24 10.30 5.10 7.49
CA GLN A 24 10.41 6.57 7.61
C GLN A 24 11.67 7.13 6.93
N ALA A 25 12.73 6.33 6.85
CA ALA A 25 14.01 6.70 6.27
C ALA A 25 14.13 6.45 4.76
N ALA A 26 13.21 5.69 4.14
CA ALA A 26 13.34 5.23 2.75
C ALA A 26 12.00 5.16 2.01
N LEU A 27 11.25 6.27 2.00
CA LEU A 27 10.06 6.43 1.15
C LEU A 27 10.36 6.14 -0.34
N SER A 28 11.57 6.49 -0.80
CA SER A 28 12.04 6.24 -2.17
C SER A 28 11.93 4.77 -2.58
N ASN A 29 12.15 3.82 -1.68
CA ASN A 29 12.07 2.39 -1.99
C ASN A 29 10.63 1.98 -2.35
N LEU A 30 9.63 2.55 -1.66
CA LEU A 30 8.23 2.31 -1.97
C LEU A 30 7.85 2.99 -3.29
N GLU A 31 8.30 4.22 -3.52
CA GLU A 31 8.02 4.95 -4.76
C GLU A 31 8.61 4.26 -5.99
N ASP A 32 9.87 3.82 -5.91
CA ASP A 32 10.56 3.18 -7.03
C ASP A 32 9.95 1.80 -7.32
N ALA A 33 9.61 1.04 -6.28
CA ALA A 33 8.83 -0.17 -6.43
C ALA A 33 7.47 0.14 -7.08
N TRP A 34 6.73 1.15 -6.62
CA TRP A 34 5.45 1.53 -7.22
C TRP A 34 5.56 1.92 -8.70
N LYS A 35 6.59 2.68 -9.07
CA LYS A 35 6.88 3.03 -10.49
C LYS A 35 7.17 1.79 -11.31
N GLN A 36 8.00 0.88 -10.80
CA GLN A 36 8.31 -0.37 -11.49
C GLN A 36 7.06 -1.23 -11.70
N TRP A 37 6.21 -1.35 -10.69
CA TRP A 37 4.97 -2.12 -10.75
C TRP A 37 3.96 -1.54 -11.73
N THR A 38 3.72 -0.23 -11.65
CA THR A 38 2.78 0.46 -12.55
C THR A 38 3.28 0.49 -14.00
N SER A 39 4.58 0.49 -14.25
CA SER A 39 5.13 0.40 -15.62
C SER A 39 5.17 -1.03 -16.17
N SER A 40 5.54 -2.02 -15.36
CA SER A 40 5.87 -3.37 -15.85
C SER A 40 4.67 -4.31 -15.93
N ILE A 41 3.59 -4.03 -15.19
CA ILE A 41 2.49 -4.99 -15.07
C ILE A 41 1.29 -4.56 -15.93
N PRO A 42 0.76 -5.45 -16.80
CA PRO A 42 -0.43 -5.18 -17.60
C PRO A 42 -1.70 -5.28 -16.74
N ALA A 43 -1.84 -4.41 -15.75
CA ALA A 43 -3.02 -4.26 -14.92
C ALA A 43 -3.76 -2.96 -15.24
N THR A 44 -5.09 -2.99 -15.11
CA THR A 44 -5.92 -1.78 -15.23
C THR A 44 -5.90 -0.96 -13.94
N LYS A 45 -5.85 -1.64 -12.79
CA LYS A 45 -5.77 -1.05 -11.46
C LYS A 45 -4.81 -1.83 -10.57
N ILE A 46 -4.01 -1.11 -9.82
CA ILE A 46 -3.05 -1.61 -8.84
C ILE A 46 -3.40 -0.97 -7.50
N PHE A 47 -3.52 -1.81 -6.47
CA PHE A 47 -3.83 -1.40 -5.11
C PHE A 47 -2.57 -1.49 -4.24
N LEU A 48 -2.35 -0.48 -3.42
CA LEU A 48 -1.29 -0.50 -2.42
C LEU A 48 -1.75 -1.33 -1.22
N GLY A 49 -1.19 -2.52 -1.02
CA GLY A 49 -1.48 -3.36 0.13
C GLY A 49 -0.68 -2.92 1.37
N LEU A 50 -1.38 -2.55 2.44
CA LEU A 50 -0.80 -2.08 3.71
C LEU A 50 -1.35 -2.86 4.89
N PRO A 51 -0.56 -3.04 5.96
CA PRO A 51 -1.09 -3.58 7.20
C PRO A 51 -1.96 -2.53 7.89
N ALA A 52 -3.13 -2.94 8.38
CA ALA A 52 -4.11 -2.07 9.01
C ALA A 52 -3.74 -1.68 10.46
N ALA A 53 -2.71 -2.32 11.02
CA ALA A 53 -2.20 -2.09 12.37
C ALA A 53 -0.72 -2.47 12.45
N LEU A 54 0.01 -1.91 13.42
CA LEU A 54 1.37 -2.33 13.76
C LEU A 54 1.44 -3.82 14.10
N GLN A 55 0.40 -4.36 14.73
CA GLN A 55 0.33 -5.78 15.10
C GLN A 55 -0.06 -6.70 13.93
N ALA A 56 -0.51 -6.13 12.80
CA ALA A 56 -0.93 -6.90 11.63
C ALA A 56 0.25 -7.39 10.78
N ALA A 57 1.45 -6.82 10.96
CA ALA A 57 2.67 -7.22 10.27
C ALA A 57 3.92 -6.90 11.11
N GLY A 58 4.96 -7.72 11.01
CA GLY A 58 6.23 -7.46 11.72
C GLY A 58 6.96 -6.19 11.25
N SER A 59 6.62 -5.64 10.08
CA SER A 59 7.17 -4.38 9.54
C SER A 59 6.29 -3.84 8.39
N GLY A 60 6.47 -2.56 8.03
CA GLY A 60 5.79 -1.95 6.87
C GLY A 60 4.45 -1.27 7.18
N PHE A 61 4.11 -1.10 8.46
CA PHE A 61 3.00 -0.22 8.86
C PHE A 61 3.35 1.24 8.57
N ILE A 62 2.40 1.95 8.00
CA ILE A 62 2.52 3.36 7.65
C ILE A 62 1.56 4.15 8.55
N PRO A 63 2.03 5.11 9.35
CA PRO A 63 1.13 6.01 10.06
C PRO A 63 0.21 6.76 9.08
N THR A 64 -1.01 7.08 9.51
CA THR A 64 -2.00 7.76 8.64
C THR A 64 -1.51 9.14 8.17
N SER A 65 -0.77 9.86 9.03
CA SER A 65 -0.12 11.12 8.68
C SER A 65 0.81 10.95 7.48
N ASP A 66 1.69 9.95 7.53
CA ASP A 66 2.71 9.70 6.50
C ASP A 66 2.10 9.16 5.22
N LEU A 67 1.08 8.30 5.35
CA LEU A 67 0.30 7.81 4.23
C LEU A 67 -0.31 8.99 3.46
N SER A 68 -0.96 9.92 4.17
CA SER A 68 -1.63 11.07 3.56
C SER A 68 -0.69 12.14 3.01
N SER A 69 0.40 12.45 3.71
CA SER A 69 1.30 13.56 3.38
C SER A 69 2.40 13.18 2.39
N SER A 70 2.82 11.91 2.39
CA SER A 70 4.02 11.48 1.66
C SER A 70 3.68 10.42 0.61
N VAL A 71 3.03 9.33 1.02
CA VAL A 71 2.84 8.15 0.16
C VAL A 71 1.76 8.38 -0.90
N LEU A 72 0.56 8.84 -0.50
CA LEU A 72 -0.55 9.05 -1.43
C LEU A 72 -0.23 10.09 -2.52
N PRO A 73 0.37 11.26 -2.22
CA PRO A 73 0.79 12.21 -3.26
C PRO A 73 1.75 11.61 -4.28
N ALA A 74 2.66 10.73 -3.85
CA ALA A 74 3.64 10.10 -4.73
C ALA A 74 3.03 9.04 -5.67
N ILE A 75 2.03 8.28 -5.20
CA ILE A 75 1.48 7.14 -5.96
C ILE A 75 0.21 7.47 -6.76
N LYS A 76 -0.58 8.46 -6.32
CA LYS A 76 -1.87 8.84 -6.95
C LYS A 76 -1.74 9.42 -8.35
N GLY A 77 -0.55 9.90 -8.73
CA GLY A 77 -0.28 10.38 -10.09
C GLY A 77 -0.34 9.30 -11.17
N SER A 78 -0.28 8.02 -10.80
CA SER A 78 -0.39 6.91 -11.75
C SER A 78 -1.83 6.65 -12.18
N SER A 79 -2.10 6.58 -13.49
CA SER A 79 -3.43 6.22 -14.02
C SER A 79 -3.90 4.81 -13.61
N LYS A 80 -2.95 3.95 -13.25
CA LYS A 80 -3.19 2.61 -12.72
C LYS A 80 -3.47 2.57 -11.21
N TYR A 81 -3.42 3.69 -10.49
CA TYR A 81 -3.80 3.70 -9.08
C TYR A 81 -5.28 3.29 -8.91
N GLY A 82 -5.51 2.26 -8.10
CA GLY A 82 -6.83 1.71 -7.79
C GLY A 82 -7.32 2.00 -6.38
N GLY A 83 -6.43 2.31 -5.44
CA GLY A 83 -6.76 2.53 -4.05
C GLY A 83 -5.74 1.86 -3.11
N VAL A 84 -6.15 1.71 -1.85
CA VAL A 84 -5.39 1.02 -0.81
C VAL A 84 -6.16 -0.24 -0.40
N MET A 85 -5.46 -1.35 -0.27
CA MET A 85 -5.98 -2.59 0.31
C MET A 85 -5.38 -2.75 1.71
N LEU A 86 -6.20 -3.08 2.70
CA LEU A 86 -5.78 -3.20 4.09
C LEU A 86 -5.78 -4.66 4.56
N TRP A 87 -4.64 -5.11 5.08
CA TRP A 87 -4.50 -6.41 5.71
C TRP A 87 -4.36 -6.29 7.24
N SER A 88 -5.16 -6.93 8.08
CA SER A 88 -6.34 -7.74 7.82
C SER A 88 -7.60 -6.99 8.26
N LYS A 89 -8.78 -7.45 7.81
CA LYS A 89 -10.08 -6.92 8.22
C LYS A 89 -10.23 -6.83 9.74
N TYR A 90 -9.73 -7.83 10.48
CA TYR A 90 -9.78 -7.88 11.94
C TYR A 90 -9.09 -6.68 12.59
N TYR A 91 -7.87 -6.36 12.14
CA TYR A 91 -7.13 -5.22 12.67
C TYR A 91 -7.68 -3.87 12.16
N GLY A 92 -8.20 -3.84 10.94
CA GLY A 92 -8.84 -2.64 10.38
C GLY A 92 -10.12 -2.23 11.12
N ASP A 93 -10.84 -3.19 11.71
CA ASP A 93 -12.03 -2.95 12.54
C ASP A 93 -11.65 -2.60 14.00
N LEU A 94 -10.49 -3.07 14.50
CA LEU A 94 -10.00 -2.79 15.85
C LEU A 94 -9.33 -1.42 16.02
N ASP A 95 -8.42 -1.06 15.11
CA ASP A 95 -7.57 0.14 15.26
C ASP A 95 -8.15 1.38 14.55
N GLY A 96 -9.31 1.26 13.89
CA GLY A 96 -9.97 2.37 13.20
C GLY A 96 -9.19 2.94 12.00
N TYR A 97 -8.09 2.28 11.60
CA TYR A 97 -7.20 2.73 10.54
C TYR A 97 -7.93 2.94 9.20
N SER A 98 -8.86 2.02 8.88
CA SER A 98 -9.73 2.11 7.70
C SER A 98 -10.55 3.40 7.67
N SER A 99 -11.05 3.86 8.82
CA SER A 99 -11.84 5.09 8.94
C SER A 99 -10.97 6.33 8.78
N SER A 100 -9.76 6.31 9.33
CA SER A 100 -8.81 7.44 9.29
C SER A 100 -8.26 7.74 7.90
N ILE A 101 -8.15 6.73 7.03
CA ILE A 101 -7.62 6.91 5.67
C ILE A 101 -8.73 7.10 4.62
N LYS A 102 -10.00 6.83 4.96
CA LYS A 102 -11.12 6.81 4.01
C LYS A 102 -11.33 8.11 3.23
N SER A 103 -11.08 9.26 3.85
CA SER A 103 -11.18 10.58 3.18
C SER A 103 -9.99 10.88 2.26
N HIS A 104 -8.91 10.12 2.40
CA HIS A 104 -7.64 10.36 1.71
C HIS A 104 -7.43 9.45 0.51
N VAL A 105 -8.04 8.26 0.46
CA VAL A 105 -7.87 7.26 -0.61
C VAL A 105 -8.83 7.49 -1.76
#